data_AF-A0A3A8EQD3-F1
#
_entry.id   AF-A0A3A8EQD3-F1
#
_cell.length_a   1.000
_cell.length_b   1.000
_cell.length_c   1.000
_cell.angle_alpha   90.00
_cell.angle_beta   90.00
_cell.angle_gamma   90.00
#
_symmetry.space_group_name_H-M   'P 1'
#
loop_
_entity.id
_entity.type
_entity.pdbx_description
1 polymer ?
#
loop_
_entity_poly.entity_id
_entity_poly.type
_entity_poly.pdbx_seq_one_letter_code
_entity_poly.pdbx_strand_id
1 'polypeptide(L)'
;NDRILKNQTKQSQSADQFELRLGLLRYIAHLNRSVSISEIQEVEIDKSPRIIRGYLADLIQLGYVQKDSVWTYGATEKVKQLFGVKS
;
A
#
# COMPACT_ATOMS: atom_id res chain seq x y z
N ASN A 1 27.89 7.21 19.53
CA ASN A 1 26.66 7.94 19.19
C ASN A 1 26.17 7.73 17.77
N ASP A 2 26.98 7.89 16.71
CA ASP A 2 26.49 7.80 15.31
C ASP A 2 25.85 6.46 14.89
N ARG A 3 26.34 5.33 15.39
CA ARG A 3 25.77 4.00 15.05
C ARG A 3 24.36 3.80 15.62
N ILE A 4 24.09 4.35 16.80
CA ILE A 4 22.79 4.24 17.47
C ILE A 4 21.75 5.09 16.72
N LEU A 5 22.12 6.33 16.39
CA LEU A 5 21.29 7.24 15.58
C LEU A 5 20.96 6.67 14.20
N LYS A 6 21.93 6.05 13.52
CA LYS A 6 21.71 5.39 12.21
C LYS A 6 20.78 4.17 12.30
N ASN A 7 20.83 3.41 13.37
CA ASN A 7 19.94 2.26 13.56
C ASN A 7 18.52 2.69 13.91
N GLN A 8 18.36 3.73 14.75
CA GLN A 8 17.07 4.29 15.10
C GLN A 8 16.37 4.92 13.88
N THR A 9 17.10 5.67 13.05
CA THR A 9 16.56 6.26 11.81
C THR A 9 16.19 5.21 10.76
N LYS A 10 16.96 4.12 10.64
CA LYS A 10 16.57 2.99 9.76
C LYS A 10 15.32 2.28 10.26
N GLN A 11 15.21 2.08 11.59
CA GLN A 11 14.06 1.43 12.19
C GLN A 11 12.79 2.27 12.00
N SER A 12 12.85 3.59 12.22
CA SER A 12 11.72 4.49 11.98
C SER A 12 11.29 4.47 10.51
N GLN A 13 12.24 4.49 9.58
CA GLN A 13 11.94 4.37 8.14
C GLN A 13 11.24 3.06 7.78
N SER A 14 11.62 1.94 8.42
CA SER A 14 10.97 0.64 8.16
C SER A 14 9.54 0.59 8.71
N ALA A 15 9.29 1.21 9.86
CA ALA A 15 7.96 1.29 10.45
C ALA A 15 7.05 2.20 9.61
N ASP A 16 7.51 3.38 9.21
CA ASP A 16 6.74 4.30 8.35
C ASP A 16 6.36 3.64 7.02
N GLN A 17 7.31 2.90 6.44
CA GLN A 17 7.10 2.13 5.21
C GLN A 17 6.08 0.99 5.37
N PHE A 18 6.01 0.38 6.55
CA PHE A 18 5.02 -0.62 6.86
C PHE A 18 3.63 0.03 7.02
N GLU A 19 3.52 1.09 7.82
CA GLU A 19 2.27 1.83 8.03
C GLU A 19 1.65 2.30 6.71
N LEU A 20 2.45 2.86 5.81
CA LEU A 20 1.98 3.28 4.48
C LEU A 20 1.42 2.11 3.65
N ARG A 21 2.09 0.94 3.66
CA ARG A 21 1.60 -0.23 2.91
C ARG A 21 0.36 -0.83 3.56
N LEU A 22 0.29 -0.85 4.88
CA LEU A 22 -0.87 -1.33 5.63
C LEU A 22 -2.09 -0.42 5.40
N GLY A 23 -1.90 0.90 5.44
CA GLY A 23 -2.91 1.90 5.09
C GLY A 23 -3.42 1.70 3.68
N LEU A 24 -2.53 1.57 2.69
CA LEU A 24 -2.89 1.27 1.31
C LEU A 24 -3.74 0.00 1.17
N LEU A 25 -3.33 -1.08 1.84
CA LEU A 25 -4.06 -2.35 1.82
C LEU A 25 -5.45 -2.19 2.44
N ARG A 26 -5.55 -1.52 3.59
CA ARG A 26 -6.83 -1.24 4.24
C ARG A 26 -7.73 -0.41 3.32
N TYR A 27 -7.21 0.65 2.73
CA TYR A 27 -7.95 1.52 1.82
C TYR A 27 -8.51 0.73 0.64
N ILE A 28 -7.66 0.03 -0.12
CA ILE A 28 -8.09 -0.73 -1.30
C ILE A 28 -9.06 -1.84 -0.92
N ALA A 29 -8.86 -2.54 0.21
CA ALA A 29 -9.71 -3.64 0.65
C ALA A 29 -11.18 -3.23 0.88
N HIS A 30 -11.43 -1.98 1.28
CA HIS A 30 -12.79 -1.48 1.56
C HIS A 30 -13.45 -0.82 0.35
N LEU A 31 -12.76 -0.76 -0.80
CA LEU A 31 -13.35 -0.25 -2.04
C LEU A 31 -14.05 -1.39 -2.80
N ASN A 32 -15.28 -1.12 -3.24
CA ASN A 32 -16.02 -2.00 -4.15
C ASN A 32 -15.67 -1.74 -5.64
N ARG A 33 -14.56 -1.04 -5.89
CA ARG A 33 -14.12 -0.64 -7.24
C ARG A 33 -12.60 -0.58 -7.30
N SER A 34 -12.07 -0.63 -8.51
CA SER A 34 -10.65 -0.35 -8.75
C SER A 34 -10.34 1.13 -8.51
N VAL A 35 -9.08 1.40 -8.18
CA VAL A 35 -8.57 2.75 -7.87
C VAL A 35 -7.30 3.05 -8.65
N SER A 36 -7.12 4.31 -9.02
CA SER A 36 -5.92 4.81 -9.68
C SER A 36 -4.85 5.27 -8.68
N ILE A 37 -3.60 5.42 -9.15
CA ILE A 37 -2.51 5.96 -8.33
C ILE A 37 -2.79 7.41 -7.90
N SER A 38 -3.42 8.22 -8.75
CA SER A 38 -3.79 9.60 -8.41
C SER A 38 -4.79 9.65 -7.26
N GLU A 39 -5.79 8.77 -7.26
CA GLU A 39 -6.75 8.68 -6.16
C GLU A 39 -6.11 8.19 -4.86
N ILE A 40 -5.22 7.19 -4.94
CA ILE A 40 -4.44 6.73 -3.78
C ILE A 40 -3.60 7.89 -3.21
N GLN A 41 -2.98 8.67 -4.08
CA GLN A 41 -2.13 9.78 -3.66
C GLN A 41 -2.93 10.88 -2.95
N GLU A 42 -4.13 11.18 -3.45
CA GLU A 42 -4.99 12.22 -2.89
C GLU A 42 -5.62 11.83 -1.56
N VAL A 43 -5.99 10.56 -1.39
CA VAL A 43 -6.84 10.11 -0.27
C VAL A 43 -6.07 9.42 0.85
N GLU A 44 -5.00 8.68 0.53
CA GLU A 44 -4.37 7.78 1.50
C GLU A 44 -2.87 8.05 1.70
N ILE A 45 -2.12 8.35 0.63
CA ILE A 45 -0.66 8.41 0.68
C ILE A 45 -0.12 9.68 0.01
N ASP A 46 0.36 10.63 0.82
CA ASP A 46 1.13 11.78 0.34
C ASP A 46 2.58 11.37 -0.02
N LYS A 47 2.71 10.59 -1.10
CA LYS A 47 3.99 10.19 -1.72
C LYS A 47 3.91 10.34 -3.22
N SER A 48 5.08 10.43 -3.86
CA SER A 48 5.13 10.51 -5.32
C SER A 48 4.52 9.26 -5.97
N PRO A 49 3.92 9.41 -7.17
CA PRO A 49 3.36 8.28 -7.94
C PRO A 49 4.34 7.13 -8.20
N ARG A 50 5.65 7.42 -8.21
CA ARG A 50 6.70 6.40 -8.38
C ARG A 50 6.83 5.51 -7.14
N ILE A 51 6.74 6.09 -5.94
CA ILE A 51 6.81 5.33 -4.68
C ILE A 51 5.55 4.48 -4.53
N ILE A 52 4.37 5.06 -4.77
CA ILE A 52 3.09 4.32 -4.72
C ILE A 52 3.11 3.14 -5.70
N ARG A 53 3.63 3.33 -6.92
CA ARG A 53 3.86 2.22 -7.88
C ARG A 53 4.73 1.11 -7.32
N GLY A 54 5.81 1.44 -6.61
CA GLY A 54 6.66 0.45 -5.96
C GLY A 54 5.89 -0.38 -4.93
N TYR A 55 5.11 0.29 -4.07
CA TYR A 55 4.27 -0.40 -3.08
C TYR A 55 3.23 -1.29 -3.74
N LEU A 56 2.53 -0.80 -4.76
CA LEU A 56 1.55 -1.61 -5.49
C LEU A 56 2.20 -2.82 -6.16
N ALA A 57 3.41 -2.69 -6.71
CA ALA A 57 4.15 -3.82 -7.28
C ALA A 57 4.45 -4.90 -6.23
N ASP A 58 4.95 -4.50 -5.06
CA ASP A 58 5.20 -5.42 -3.93
C ASP A 58 3.89 -6.14 -3.54
N LEU A 59 2.78 -5.40 -3.40
CA LEU A 59 1.50 -5.93 -2.97
C LEU A 59 0.83 -6.84 -4.02
N ILE A 60 1.06 -6.58 -5.31
CA ILE A 60 0.69 -7.47 -6.41
C ILE A 60 1.47 -8.77 -6.33
N GLN A 61 2.78 -8.70 -6.15
CA GLN A 61 3.64 -9.89 -6.01
C GLN A 61 3.22 -10.75 -4.81
N LEU A 62 2.78 -10.13 -3.72
CA LEU A 62 2.27 -10.82 -2.53
C LEU A 62 0.83 -11.32 -2.66
N GLY A 63 0.14 -10.99 -3.76
CA GLY A 63 -1.23 -11.42 -4.07
C GLY A 63 -2.33 -10.69 -3.29
N TYR A 64 -2.04 -9.53 -2.70
CA TYR A 64 -3.04 -8.73 -1.97
C TYR A 64 -3.77 -7.72 -2.87
N VAL A 65 -3.09 -7.27 -3.92
CA VAL A 65 -3.64 -6.32 -4.90
C VAL A 65 -3.54 -6.96 -6.28
N GLN A 66 -4.47 -6.63 -7.17
CA GLN A 66 -4.42 -7.01 -8.57
C GLN A 66 -4.50 -5.78 -9.46
N LYS A 67 -3.99 -5.90 -10.68
CA LYS A 67 -4.07 -4.86 -11.70
C LYS A 67 -5.28 -5.15 -12.60
N ASP A 68 -6.32 -4.33 -12.49
CA ASP A 68 -7.57 -4.53 -13.24
C ASP A 68 -7.52 -3.87 -14.63
N SER A 69 -6.72 -2.81 -14.79
CA SER A 69 -6.47 -2.15 -16.08
C SER A 69 -5.06 -1.57 -16.16
N VAL A 70 -4.72 -0.89 -17.26
CA VAL A 70 -3.42 -0.19 -17.40
C VAL A 70 -3.16 0.77 -16.22
N TRP A 71 -4.22 1.39 -15.67
CA TRP A 71 -4.13 2.50 -14.71
C TRP A 71 -4.81 2.24 -13.36
N THR A 72 -5.50 1.12 -13.19
CA THR A 72 -6.31 0.86 -11.99
C THR A 72 -5.96 -0.46 -11.31
N TYR A 73 -6.18 -0.47 -9.99
CA TYR A 73 -5.80 -1.53 -9.08
C TYR A 73 -6.98 -1.91 -8.18
N GLY A 74 -7.16 -3.20 -7.92
CA GLY A 74 -8.26 -3.72 -7.11
C GLY A 74 -7.79 -4.59 -5.96
N ALA A 75 -8.65 -4.75 -4.96
CA ALA A 75 -8.46 -5.70 -3.87
C ALA A 75 -8.64 -7.13 -4.38
N THR A 76 -7.74 -8.04 -4.00
CA THR A 76 -8.00 -9.48 -4.13
C THR A 76 -8.86 -9.97 -2.97
N GLU A 77 -9.45 -11.16 -3.11
CA GLU A 77 -10.18 -11.80 -2.01
C GLU A 77 -9.29 -12.02 -0.76
N LYS A 78 -7.98 -12.23 -0.98
CA LYS A 78 -7.00 -12.37 0.10
C LYS A 78 -6.94 -11.14 1.01
N VAL A 79 -6.91 -9.93 0.44
CA VAL A 79 -6.85 -8.70 1.25
C VAL A 79 -8.21 -8.39 1.89
N LYS A 80 -9.31 -8.66 1.20
CA LYS A 80 -10.65 -8.50 1.79
C LYS A 80 -10.82 -9.39 3.03
N GLN A 81 -10.42 -10.66 2.94
CA GLN A 81 -10.42 -11.59 4.07
C GLN A 81 -9.52 -11.12 5.21
N LEU A 82 -8.33 -10.59 4.90
CA LEU A 82 -7.41 -10.05 5.92
C LEU A 82 -8.06 -8.96 6.77
N PHE A 83 -8.94 -8.14 6.18
CA PHE A 83 -9.66 -7.07 6.88
C PHE A 83 -11.11 -7.41 7.24
N GLY A 84 -11.58 -8.64 6.98
CA GLY A 84 -12.97 -9.04 7.25
C GLY A 84 -14.00 -8.30 6.41
N VAL A 85 -13.63 -7.78 5.24
CA VAL A 85 -14.55 -7.12 4.30
C VAL A 85 -15.34 -8.18 3.55
N LYS A 86 -16.67 -8.01 3.47
CA LYS A 86 -17.53 -8.91 2.68
C LYS A 86 -17.39 -8.58 1.20
N SER A 87 -17.10 -9.63 0.41
CA SER A 87 -16.95 -9.54 -1.04
C SER A 87 -18.27 -9.39 -1.77
#